data_AF-A0A8T3Z2S2-F1
#
_entry.id   AF-A0A8T3Z2S2-F1
#
_cell.length_a   1.000
_cell.length_b   1.000
_cell.length_c   1.000
_cell.angle_alpha   90.00
_cell.angle_beta   90.00
_cell.angle_gamma   90.00
#
_symmetry.space_group_name_H-M   'P 1'
#
loop_
_entity.id
_entity.type
_entity.pdbx_description
1 polymer ?
#
loop_
_entity_poly.entity_id
_entity_poly.type
_entity_poly.pdbx_seq_one_letter_code
_entity_poly.pdbx_strand_id
1 'polypeptide(L)' 'MYLIFRCDCGRAVYAKESVNMKKCVCGKNLKVAQRRIIAKTEDHQTASEKVQELQEEKYGGAYFTTADKI' A
#
# COMPACT_ATOMS: atom_id res chain seq x y z
N MET A 1 11.27 -4.41 -10.62
CA MET A 1 11.08 -3.41 -9.55
C MET A 1 9.62 -3.10 -9.33
N TYR A 2 9.26 -2.92 -8.06
CA TYR A 2 7.97 -2.49 -7.58
C TYR A 2 8.08 -1.09 -6.99
N LEU A 3 7.08 -0.27 -7.28
CA LEU A 3 6.95 1.09 -6.80
C LEU A 3 5.87 1.12 -5.73
N ILE A 4 6.18 1.72 -4.58
CA ILE A 4 5.24 1.90 -3.47
C ILE A 4 4.81 3.36 -3.40
N PHE A 5 3.52 3.60 -3.32
CA PHE A 5 2.93 4.94 -3.29
C PHE A 5 1.59 4.93 -2.53
N ARG A 6 1.08 6.12 -2.21
CA ARG A 6 -0.21 6.28 -1.55
C ARG A 6 -1.32 6.59 -2.56
N CYS A 7 -2.48 5.98 -2.31
CA CYS A 7 -3.74 6.37 -2.93
C CYS A 7 -4.28 7.63 -2.26
N ASP A 8 -5.19 8.33 -2.96
CA ASP A 8 -5.91 9.49 -2.42
C ASP A 8 -6.82 9.12 -1.23
N CYS A 9 -7.19 7.83 -1.07
CA CYS A 9 -7.87 7.36 0.15
C CYS A 9 -6.91 7.17 1.35
N GLY A 10 -5.63 7.49 1.18
CA GLY A 10 -4.60 7.41 2.22
C GLY A 10 -3.97 6.03 2.40
N ARG A 11 -4.43 4.99 1.69
CA ARG A 11 -3.84 3.64 1.72
C ARG A 11 -2.51 3.60 0.95
N ALA A 12 -1.52 2.90 1.49
CA ALA A 12 -0.34 2.50 0.73
C ALA A 12 -0.68 1.35 -0.21
N VAL A 13 -0.12 1.38 -1.42
CA VAL A 13 -0.26 0.35 -2.44
C VAL A 13 1.07 0.22 -3.20
N TYR A 14 1.28 -0.93 -3.84
CA TYR A 14 2.41 -1.14 -4.73
C TYR A 14 1.96 -1.54 -6.14
N ALA A 15 2.83 -1.29 -7.12
CA ALA A 15 2.66 -1.74 -8.51
C ALA A 15 4.03 -2.05 -9.13
N LYS A 16 4.07 -2.92 -10.15
CA LYS A 16 5.28 -3.10 -10.96
C LYS A 16 5.60 -1.79 -11.69
N GLU A 17 6.87 -1.47 -11.86
CA GLU A 17 7.31 -0.25 -12.54
C GLU A 17 6.83 -0.17 -14.00
N SER A 18 6.61 -1.31 -14.66
CA SER A 18 6.06 -1.38 -16.02
C SER A 18 4.55 -1.12 -16.12
N VAL A 19 3.84 -0.97 -15.00
CA VAL A 19 2.38 -0.80 -14.98
C VAL A 19 2.02 0.68 -14.96
N ASN A 20 1.24 1.11 -15.96
CA ASN A 20 0.80 2.51 -16.06
C ASN A 20 -0.35 2.86 -15.09
N MET A 21 -1.23 1.90 -14.80
CA MET A 21 -2.41 2.11 -13.96
C MET A 21 -2.61 0.99 -12.93
N LYS A 22 -2.91 1.37 -11.69
CA LYS A 22 -3.25 0.45 -10.60
C LYS A 22 -4.61 0.81 -10.02
N LYS A 23 -5.50 -0.17 -9.92
CA LYS A 23 -6.75 -0.04 -9.16
C LYS A 23 -6.48 -0.23 -7.67
N CYS A 24 -6.95 0.70 -6.85
CA CYS A 24 -6.96 0.62 -5.40
C CYS A 24 -8.22 -0.11 -4.91
N VAL A 25 -8.15 -0.67 -3.69
CA VAL A 25 -9.29 -1.34 -3.03
C VAL A 25 -10.47 -0.39 -2.80
N CYS A 26 -10.23 0.92 -2.70
CA CYS A 26 -11.31 1.93 -2.63
C CYS A 26 -12.03 2.16 -3.97
N GLY A 27 -11.67 1.45 -5.04
CA GLY A 27 -12.28 1.55 -6.37
C GLY A 27 -11.60 2.55 -7.31
N LYS A 28 -10.77 3.47 -6.81
CA LYS A 28 -10.07 4.48 -7.63
C LYS A 28 -8.95 3.87 -8.49
N ASN A 29 -8.82 4.36 -9.72
CA ASN A 29 -7.70 4.04 -10.62
C ASN A 29 -6.58 5.06 -10.46
N LEU A 30 -5.35 4.59 -10.30
CA LEU A 30 -4.17 5.41 -10.00
C LEU A 30 -3.18 5.32 -11.16
N LYS A 31 -2.85 6.45 -11.79
CA LYS A 31 -1.77 6.55 -12.78
C LYS A 31 -0.43 6.51 -12.05
N VAL A 32 0.33 5.43 -12.19
CA VAL A 32 1.55 5.16 -11.40
C VAL A 32 2.61 6.25 -11.61
N ALA A 33 2.85 6.65 -12.87
CA ALA A 33 3.83 7.67 -13.23
C ALA A 33 3.56 9.07 -12.62
N GLN A 34 2.33 9.36 -12.22
CA GLN A 34 1.95 10.64 -11.62
C GLN A 34 2.01 10.62 -10.09
N ARG A 35 2.24 9.45 -9.48
CA ARG A 35 2.25 9.31 -8.01
C ARG A 35 3.63 9.57 -7.46
N ARG A 36 3.67 10.21 -6.29
CA ARG A 36 4.89 10.34 -5.49
C ARG A 36 5.29 8.95 -4.99
N ILE A 37 6.45 8.48 -5.46
CA ILE A 37 7.01 7.20 -5.04
C ILE A 37 7.64 7.36 -3.66
N ILE A 38 7.23 6.51 -2.72
CA ILE A 38 7.70 6.50 -1.33
C ILE A 38 8.92 5.59 -1.22
N ALA A 39 8.85 4.42 -1.85
CA ALA A 39 9.92 3.43 -1.86
C ALA A 39 9.89 2.61 -3.16
N LYS A 40 11.02 2.00 -3.48
CA LYS A 40 11.16 1.02 -4.54
C LYS A 40 11.70 -0.28 -3.95
N THR A 41 11.17 -1.42 -4.39
CA THR A 41 11.65 -2.75 -3.98
C THR A 41 11.87 -3.62 -5.21
N GLU A 42 12.73 -4.63 -5.09
CA GLU A 42 13.00 -5.54 -6.20
C GLU A 42 11.92 -6.61 -6.31
N ASP A 43 11.55 -7.20 -5.17
CA ASP A 43 10.60 -8.29 -5.06
C ASP A 43 9.19 -7.85 -4.57
N HIS A 44 8.20 -8.66 -4.91
CA HIS A 44 6.80 -8.43 -4.56
C HIS A 44 6.51 -8.69 -3.08
N GLN A 45 7.22 -9.61 -2.43
CA GLN A 45 7.06 -9.91 -1.01
C GLN A 45 7.49 -8.70 -0.18
N THR A 46 8.69 -8.18 -0.44
CA THR A 46 9.21 -6.97 0.20
C THR A 46 8.31 -5.76 -0.08
N ALA A 47 7.72 -5.65 -1.28
CA ALA A 47 6.75 -4.60 -1.58
C ALA A 47 5.49 -4.68 -0.70
N SER A 48 5.01 -5.90 -0.46
CA SER A 48 3.84 -6.17 0.37
C SER A 48 4.10 -5.86 1.84
N GLU A 49 5.23 -6.32 2.37
CA GLU A 49 5.66 -6.03 3.75
C GLU A 49 5.78 -4.52 3.98
N LYS A 50 6.44 -3.80 3.05
CA LYS A 50 6.58 -2.35 3.16
C LYS A 50 5.23 -1.62 3.09
N VAL A 51 4.29 -2.12 2.28
CA VAL A 51 2.92 -1.58 2.28
C VAL A 51 2.23 -1.83 3.60
N GLN A 52 2.38 -3.00 4.21
CA GLN A 52 1.82 -3.30 5.53
C GLN A 52 2.40 -2.36 6.60
N GLU A 53 3.72 -2.22 6.69
CA GLU A 53 4.37 -1.28 7.62
C GLU A 53 3.82 0.14 7.50
N LEU A 54 3.72 0.68 6.27
CA LEU A 54 3.21 2.03 6.02
C LEU A 54 1.74 2.22 6.38
N GLN A 55 0.98 1.12 6.39
CA GLN A 55 -0.43 1.13 6.77
C GLN A 55 -0.55 1.07 8.30
N GLU A 56 0.19 0.19 8.95
CA GLU A 56 0.21 0.06 10.41
C GLU A 56 0.76 1.32 11.09
N GLU A 57 1.76 1.97 10.50
CA GLU A 57 2.28 3.26 10.97
C GLU A 57 1.20 4.34 11.00
N LYS A 58 0.29 4.34 10.01
CA LYS A 58 -0.76 5.37 9.90
C LYS A 58 -2.03 5.01 10.66
N TYR A 59 -2.46 3.75 10.62
CA TYR A 59 -3.78 3.32 11.09
C TYR A 59 -3.71 2.43 12.34
N GLY A 60 -2.52 2.08 12.80
CA GLY A 60 -2.29 1.10 13.86
C GLY A 60 -2.25 -0.34 13.32
N GLY A 61 -1.66 -1.22 14.11
CA GLY A 61 -1.63 -2.65 13.83
C GLY A 61 -3.03 -3.27 13.86
N ALA A 62 -3.23 -4.33 13.09
CA ALA A 62 -4.42 -5.16 13.23
C ALA A 62 -4.26 -6.04 14.47
N TYR A 63 -5.21 -5.96 15.40
CA TYR A 63 -5.27 -6.83 16.56
C TYR A 63 -6.66 -7.47 16.66
N PHE A 64 -6.68 -8.70 17.13
CA PHE A 64 -7.92 -9.41 17.45
C PHE A 64 -8.21 -9.19 18.93
N THR A 65 -9.39 -8.66 19.23
CA THR A 65 -9.90 -8.61 20.60
C THR A 65 -10.86 -9.76 20.83
N THR A 66 -10.82 -10.32 22.04
CA THR A 66 -11.85 -11.23 22.50
C THR A 66 -13.06 -10.43 23.00
N ALA A 67 -14.25 -11.05 23.04
CA ALA A 67 -15.49 -10.34 23.37
C ALA A 67 -15.47 -9.70 24.76
N ASP A 68 -14.68 -10.24 25.69
CA ASP A 68 -14.41 -9.73 27.03
C ASP A 68 -13.50 -8.48 27.07
N LYS A 69 -12.94 -8.06 25.93
CA LYS A 69 -11.99 -6.94 25.82
C LYS A 69 -12.48 -5.81 24.89
N ILE A 70 -13.76 -5.78 24.55
CA ILE A 70 -14.42 -4.68 23.81
C ILE A 70 -14.87 -3.60 24.79
#